data_AF-A0A7J9J5U6-F1
#
_entry.id   AF-A0A7J9J5U6-F1
#
_cell.length_a   1.000
_cell.length_b   1.000
_cell.length_c   1.000
_cell.angle_alpha   90.00
_cell.angle_beta   90.00
_cell.angle_gamma   90.00
#
_symmetry.space_group_name_H-M   'P 1'
#
loop_
_entity.id
_entity.type
_entity.pdbx_description
1 polymer ?
#
loop_
_entity_poly.entity_id
_entity_poly.type
_entity_poly.pdbx_seq_one_letter_code
_entity_poly.pdbx_strand_id
1 'polypeptide(L)'
;EAIKSATSITQTLSGELANAQRNLLAIAAAGGNSNAGNPLVSQLSNGPLTHLHEMPEAHLDPTKELARMIAEKKYEEAFTSALHRSDVSIVSWLCSQVNLQGILSMKPCPLNQGVLLALFQQLACDINKETSRKLVWMTDVAVAIIPSDPTIAMHVVPIFRQVSQIVDHLQSMSTTSASETASIRVLKFVINSVLNCK
;
A
#
# COMPACT_ATOMS: atom_id res chain seq x y z
N GLU A 1 -33.79 -5.10 8.32
CA GLU A 1 -32.71 -4.77 9.28
C GLU A 1 -31.54 -5.78 9.29
N ALA A 2 -30.95 -6.18 8.15
CA ALA A 2 -29.72 -7.01 8.12
C ALA A 2 -28.63 -6.47 7.18
N ILE A 3 -29.01 -5.65 6.20
CA ILE A 3 -28.11 -5.14 5.15
C ILE A 3 -27.27 -3.94 5.64
N LYS A 4 -27.69 -3.23 6.71
CA LYS A 4 -26.93 -2.11 7.29
C LYS A 4 -25.70 -2.56 8.12
N SER A 5 -25.68 -3.78 8.64
CA SER A 5 -24.55 -4.30 9.45
C SER A 5 -23.33 -4.67 8.61
N ALA A 6 -23.52 -5.22 7.40
CA ALA A 6 -22.39 -5.66 6.57
C ALA A 6 -21.53 -4.49 6.09
N THR A 7 -22.16 -3.38 5.67
CA THR A 7 -21.44 -2.18 5.21
C THR A 7 -20.66 -1.48 6.32
N SER A 8 -21.18 -1.53 7.56
CA SER A 8 -20.56 -0.93 8.75
C SER A 8 -19.25 -1.65 9.13
N ILE A 9 -19.22 -2.98 9.00
CA ILE A 9 -18.04 -3.79 9.29
C ILE A 9 -16.93 -3.53 8.25
N THR A 10 -17.26 -3.47 6.97
CA THR A 10 -16.28 -3.17 5.91
C THR A 10 -15.70 -1.75 6.04
N GLN A 11 -16.51 -0.77 6.44
CA GLN A 11 -16.05 0.60 6.68
C GLN A 11 -15.13 0.69 7.91
N THR A 12 -15.45 -0.04 8.98
CA THR A 12 -14.62 -0.06 10.20
C THR A 12 -13.26 -0.71 9.91
N LEU A 13 -13.25 -1.87 9.24
CA LEU A 13 -12.02 -2.56 8.87
C LEU A 13 -11.17 -1.73 7.89
N SER A 14 -11.78 -1.07 6.91
CA SER A 14 -11.08 -0.18 5.98
C SER A 14 -10.54 1.08 6.66
N GLY A 15 -11.26 1.62 7.65
CA GLY A 15 -10.81 2.76 8.47
C GLY A 15 -9.64 2.42 9.39
N GLU A 16 -9.69 1.28 10.07
CA GLU A 16 -8.58 0.77 10.89
C GLU A 16 -7.34 0.45 10.03
N LEU A 17 -7.57 -0.07 8.83
CA LEU A 17 -6.55 -0.38 7.83
C LEU A 17 -5.84 0.87 7.33
N ALA A 18 -6.59 1.91 6.95
CA ALA A 18 -6.02 3.21 6.59
C ALA A 18 -5.21 3.83 7.73
N ASN A 19 -5.61 3.60 8.99
CA ASN A 19 -4.87 4.11 10.15
C ASN A 19 -3.59 3.31 10.44
N ALA A 20 -3.65 1.97 10.33
CA ALA A 20 -2.47 1.11 10.44
C ALA A 20 -1.44 1.41 9.33
N GLN A 21 -1.91 1.68 8.11
CA GLN A 21 -1.08 2.06 6.97
C GLN A 21 -0.37 3.41 7.19
N ARG A 22 -1.06 4.42 7.76
CA ARG A 22 -0.42 5.69 8.13
C ARG A 22 0.68 5.51 9.18
N ASN A 23 0.46 4.63 10.15
CA ASN A 23 1.46 4.34 11.18
C ASN A 23 2.70 3.65 10.59
N LEU A 24 2.49 2.66 9.71
CA LEU A 24 3.56 1.99 8.96
C LEU A 24 4.38 2.93 8.08
N LEU A 25 3.72 3.82 7.34
CA LEU A 25 4.39 4.79 6.48
C LEU A 25 5.16 5.85 7.29
N ALA A 26 4.61 6.28 8.44
CA ALA A 26 5.32 7.18 9.35
C ALA A 26 6.62 6.55 9.88
N ILE A 27 6.62 5.24 10.15
CA ILE A 27 7.82 4.50 10.58
C ILE A 27 8.82 4.35 9.41
N ALA A 28 8.34 4.06 8.20
CA ALA A 28 9.19 3.99 7.01
C ALA A 28 9.84 5.34 6.66
N ALA A 29 9.12 6.45 6.88
CA ALA A 29 9.66 7.81 6.72
C ALA A 29 10.59 8.23 7.87
N ALA A 30 10.39 7.70 9.09
CA ALA A 30 11.19 8.01 10.27
C ALA A 30 12.52 7.22 10.36
N GLY A 31 12.82 6.33 9.41
CA GLY A 31 14.09 5.59 9.33
C GLY A 31 15.33 6.44 9.04
N GLY A 32 15.22 7.77 9.00
CA GLY A 32 16.32 8.70 8.75
C GLY A 32 16.52 9.70 9.88
N ASN A 33 17.45 9.38 10.79
CA ASN A 33 18.23 10.31 11.59
C ASN A 33 17.53 11.05 12.76
N SER A 34 17.75 10.51 13.96
CA SER A 34 17.75 11.27 15.21
C SER A 34 18.88 12.31 15.19
N ASN A 35 18.56 13.59 15.13
CA ASN A 35 19.25 14.64 15.89
C ASN A 35 18.60 16.02 15.74
N ALA A 36 18.46 16.66 16.91
CA ALA A 36 18.39 18.11 17.16
C ALA A 36 17.05 18.86 16.97
N GLY A 37 16.54 19.35 18.11
CA GLY A 37 16.17 20.76 18.22
C GLY A 37 14.68 21.12 18.28
N ASN A 38 14.09 21.05 19.47
CA ASN A 38 13.06 22.04 19.86
C ASN A 38 13.74 23.43 20.00
N PRO A 39 13.06 24.56 19.74
CA PRO A 39 11.98 25.00 20.62
C PRO A 39 10.78 25.75 19.98
N LEU A 40 9.80 25.93 20.87
CA LEU A 40 8.48 26.54 20.74
C LEU A 40 8.44 28.07 20.45
N VAL A 41 7.35 28.46 19.75
CA VAL A 41 6.41 29.59 20.03
C VAL A 41 6.75 31.05 19.65
N SER A 42 5.70 31.68 19.07
CA SER A 42 5.26 33.11 19.13
C SER A 42 5.30 33.84 17.76
N GLN A 43 4.18 33.95 17.03
CA GLN A 43 3.08 34.93 17.12
C GLN A 43 3.34 36.30 16.44
N LEU A 44 2.37 36.69 15.61
CA LEU A 44 1.94 38.05 15.18
C LEU A 44 2.86 38.90 14.26
N SER A 45 2.37 39.34 13.08
CA SER A 45 1.53 40.54 12.91
C SER A 45 1.42 40.98 11.43
N ASN A 46 0.40 41.79 11.14
CA ASN A 46 -0.21 42.14 9.85
C ASN A 46 0.60 43.05 8.89
N GLY A 47 0.31 42.97 7.57
CA GLY A 47 0.53 44.07 6.61
C GLY A 47 0.52 43.64 5.11
N PRO A 48 -0.15 44.33 4.17
CA PRO A 48 -0.57 43.74 2.89
C PRO A 48 0.13 44.25 1.60
N LEU A 49 -0.02 43.44 0.54
CA LEU A 49 0.17 43.69 -0.91
C LEU A 49 1.60 43.83 -1.48
N THR A 50 2.00 42.81 -2.25
CA THR A 50 2.62 42.88 -3.60
C THR A 50 2.85 41.44 -4.06
N HIS A 51 1.88 40.85 -4.78
CA HIS A 51 1.97 40.62 -6.22
C HIS A 51 3.35 40.06 -6.63
N LEU A 52 3.45 38.74 -6.77
CA LEU A 52 3.98 38.05 -7.94
C LEU A 52 3.84 36.53 -7.76
N HIS A 53 3.28 35.90 -8.77
CA HIS A 53 3.05 34.47 -8.94
C HIS A 53 1.87 33.85 -8.21
N GLU A 54 0.68 34.28 -8.64
CA GLU A 54 -0.40 33.37 -8.94
C GLU A 54 0.05 32.48 -10.13
N MET A 55 0.90 31.51 -9.83
CA MET A 55 0.99 30.34 -10.69
C MET A 55 -0.26 29.53 -10.30
N PRO A 56 -1.17 29.20 -11.22
CA PRO A 56 -2.14 28.17 -10.92
C PRO A 56 -1.32 27.00 -10.42
N GLU A 57 -1.52 26.58 -9.18
CA GLU A 57 -1.22 25.21 -8.80
C GLU A 57 -2.06 24.40 -9.78
N ALA A 58 -1.46 24.10 -10.94
CA ALA A 58 -1.93 23.08 -11.82
C ALA A 58 -2.01 21.90 -10.87
N HIS A 59 -3.24 21.53 -10.51
CA HIS A 59 -3.58 20.26 -9.92
C HIS A 59 -2.91 19.23 -10.82
N LEU A 60 -1.65 18.94 -10.56
CA LEU A 60 -0.87 17.95 -11.27
C LEU A 60 -1.59 16.68 -10.90
N ASP A 61 -2.33 16.16 -11.86
CA ASP A 61 -3.01 14.88 -11.75
C ASP A 61 -1.99 13.91 -11.12
N PRO A 62 -2.31 13.31 -9.95
CA PRO A 62 -1.36 12.49 -9.22
C PRO A 62 -0.77 11.38 -10.10
N THR A 63 -1.50 10.94 -11.12
CA THR A 63 -1.02 9.96 -12.10
C THR A 63 0.11 10.48 -13.00
N LYS A 64 0.13 11.78 -13.35
CA LYS A 64 1.20 12.37 -14.18
C LYS A 64 2.53 12.37 -13.46
N GLU A 65 2.52 12.73 -12.19
CA GLU A 65 3.73 12.76 -11.37
C GLU A 65 4.26 11.34 -11.12
N LEU A 66 3.37 10.39 -10.84
CA LEU A 66 3.74 8.97 -10.74
C LEU A 66 4.29 8.43 -12.07
N ALA A 67 3.67 8.78 -13.21
CA ALA A 67 4.16 8.38 -14.53
C ALA A 67 5.57 8.93 -14.81
N ARG A 68 5.85 10.17 -14.42
CA ARG A 68 7.19 10.77 -14.50
C ARG A 68 8.20 9.97 -13.67
N MET A 69 7.87 9.63 -12.43
CA MET A 69 8.73 8.82 -11.56
C MET A 69 9.00 7.42 -12.16
N ILE A 70 7.99 6.76 -12.74
CA ILE A 70 8.15 5.46 -13.42
C ILE A 70 9.12 5.58 -14.61
N ALA A 71 8.99 6.64 -15.42
CA ALA A 71 9.87 6.88 -16.56
C ALA A 71 11.33 7.12 -16.14
N GLU A 72 11.53 7.79 -15.00
CA GLU A 72 12.84 7.98 -14.36
C GLU A 72 13.35 6.73 -13.62
N LYS A 73 12.59 5.61 -13.64
CA LYS A 73 12.87 4.36 -12.90
C LYS A 73 12.95 4.56 -11.37
N LYS A 74 12.34 5.63 -10.86
CA LYS A 74 12.18 5.90 -9.42
C LYS A 74 10.98 5.13 -8.87
N TYR A 75 11.07 3.80 -8.93
CA TYR A 75 9.96 2.92 -8.56
C TYR A 75 9.57 3.08 -7.09
N GLU A 76 10.56 3.11 -6.19
CA GLU A 76 10.33 3.28 -4.76
C GLU A 76 9.55 4.55 -4.43
N GLU A 77 9.96 5.69 -4.98
CA GLU A 77 9.30 6.98 -4.78
C GLU A 77 7.87 6.94 -5.33
N ALA A 78 7.66 6.33 -6.50
CA ALA A 78 6.33 6.20 -7.09
C ALA A 78 5.39 5.36 -6.20
N PHE A 79 5.84 4.18 -5.75
CA PHE A 79 5.03 3.32 -4.89
C PHE A 79 4.78 3.97 -3.53
N THR A 80 5.80 4.58 -2.94
CA THR A 80 5.66 5.32 -1.68
C THR A 80 4.65 6.45 -1.81
N SER A 81 4.74 7.27 -2.87
CA SER A 81 3.84 8.39 -3.14
C SER A 81 2.39 7.95 -3.41
N ALA A 82 2.20 6.80 -4.06
CA ALA A 82 0.88 6.20 -4.27
C ALA A 82 0.27 5.66 -2.97
N LEU A 83 1.06 4.96 -2.15
CA LEU A 83 0.62 4.41 -0.86
C LEU A 83 0.27 5.52 0.15
N HIS A 84 1.01 6.63 0.16
CA HIS A 84 0.72 7.79 1.02
C HIS A 84 -0.64 8.45 0.74
N ARG A 85 -1.16 8.32 -0.48
CA ARG A 85 -2.46 8.88 -0.84
C ARG A 85 -3.63 8.07 -0.30
N SER A 86 -3.38 6.87 0.23
CA SER A 86 -4.40 5.93 0.73
C SER A 86 -5.54 5.64 -0.26
N ASP A 87 -5.31 5.86 -1.56
CA ASP A 87 -6.27 5.57 -2.63
C ASP A 87 -5.89 4.28 -3.34
N VAL A 88 -6.69 3.23 -3.14
CA VAL A 88 -6.44 1.92 -3.74
C VAL A 88 -6.53 1.96 -5.28
N SER A 89 -7.30 2.90 -5.84
CA SER A 89 -7.45 3.06 -7.29
C SER A 89 -6.15 3.54 -7.91
N ILE A 90 -5.45 4.47 -7.26
CA ILE A 90 -4.14 4.97 -7.70
C ILE A 90 -3.09 3.86 -7.61
N VAL A 91 -3.11 3.06 -6.55
CA VAL A 91 -2.17 1.93 -6.40
C VAL A 91 -2.43 0.85 -7.45
N SER A 92 -3.69 0.52 -7.72
CA SER A 92 -4.07 -0.45 -8.77
C SER A 92 -3.70 0.07 -10.17
N TRP A 93 -3.91 1.37 -10.42
CA TRP A 93 -3.46 2.04 -11.63
C TRP A 93 -1.94 1.95 -11.78
N LEU A 94 -1.17 2.27 -10.73
CA LEU A 94 0.29 2.22 -10.74
C LEU A 94 0.79 0.80 -11.05
N CYS A 95 0.27 -0.22 -10.38
CA CYS A 95 0.58 -1.63 -10.66
C CYS A 95 0.25 -2.02 -12.10
N SER A 96 -0.75 -1.39 -12.73
CA SER A 96 -1.10 -1.63 -14.13
C SER A 96 -0.17 -0.91 -15.12
N GLN A 97 0.50 0.17 -14.70
CA GLN A 97 1.44 0.91 -15.55
C GLN A 97 2.84 0.27 -15.58
N VAL A 98 3.18 -0.54 -14.58
CA VAL A 98 4.52 -1.13 -14.44
C VAL A 98 4.50 -2.64 -14.58
N ASN A 99 5.63 -3.21 -15.03
CA ASN A 99 5.85 -4.64 -14.90
C ASN A 99 6.26 -4.96 -13.46
N LEU A 100 5.28 -5.16 -12.57
CA LEU A 100 5.51 -5.40 -11.14
C LEU A 100 6.46 -6.59 -10.91
N GLN A 101 6.21 -7.73 -11.57
CA GLN A 101 7.08 -8.92 -11.47
C GLN A 101 8.52 -8.61 -11.92
N GLY A 102 8.67 -7.84 -13.00
CA GLY A 102 9.97 -7.40 -13.49
C GLY A 102 10.73 -6.52 -12.48
N ILE A 103 10.03 -5.60 -11.82
CA ILE A 103 10.59 -4.73 -10.77
C ILE A 103 11.04 -5.58 -9.58
N LEU A 104 10.20 -6.48 -9.09
CA LEU A 104 10.49 -7.35 -7.95
C LEU A 104 11.65 -8.33 -8.21
N SER A 105 11.92 -8.64 -9.49
CA SER A 105 13.01 -9.53 -9.90
C SER A 105 14.37 -8.82 -10.08
N MET A 106 14.41 -7.48 -10.00
CA MET A 106 15.66 -6.73 -10.09
C MET A 106 16.56 -6.98 -8.88
N LYS A 107 17.88 -6.89 -9.07
CA LYS A 107 18.88 -7.07 -8.00
C LYS A 107 19.83 -5.87 -7.94
N PRO A 108 19.86 -5.10 -6.83
CA PRO A 108 18.96 -5.22 -5.67
C PRO A 108 17.49 -4.89 -6.03
N CYS A 109 16.53 -5.42 -5.28
CA CYS A 109 15.12 -5.06 -5.47
C CYS A 109 14.96 -3.56 -5.17
N PRO A 110 14.37 -2.78 -6.08
CA PRO A 110 14.26 -1.33 -5.89
C PRO A 110 13.22 -0.95 -4.85
N LEU A 111 12.37 -1.89 -4.39
CA LEU A 111 11.33 -1.63 -3.40
C LEU A 111 11.76 -2.09 -2.00
N ASN A 112 11.62 -1.21 -1.00
CA ASN A 112 11.92 -1.59 0.38
C ASN A 112 10.83 -2.51 0.98
N GLN A 113 11.18 -3.23 2.04
CA GLN A 113 10.30 -4.20 2.68
C GLN A 113 9.02 -3.58 3.28
N GLY A 114 9.09 -2.34 3.78
CA GLY A 114 7.92 -1.59 4.25
C GLY A 114 6.95 -1.23 3.12
N VAL A 115 7.47 -0.80 1.97
CA VAL A 115 6.70 -0.50 0.75
C VAL A 115 6.06 -1.76 0.20
N LEU A 116 6.77 -2.89 0.17
CA LEU A 116 6.21 -4.17 -0.22
C LEU A 116 5.07 -4.60 0.71
N LEU A 117 5.26 -4.51 2.02
CA LEU A 117 4.25 -4.88 3.00
C LEU A 117 3.00 -3.98 2.92
N ALA A 118 3.20 -2.67 2.78
CA ALA A 118 2.11 -1.71 2.59
C ALA A 118 1.38 -1.91 1.25
N LEU A 119 2.11 -2.24 0.18
CA LEU A 119 1.53 -2.57 -1.13
C LEU A 119 0.69 -3.85 -1.05
N PHE A 120 1.21 -4.90 -0.42
CA PHE A 120 0.49 -6.15 -0.18
C PHE A 120 -0.83 -5.91 0.55
N GLN A 121 -0.78 -5.12 1.62
CA GLN A 121 -1.94 -4.72 2.39
C GLN A 121 -2.94 -3.90 1.56
N GLN A 122 -2.46 -2.90 0.81
CA GLN A 122 -3.32 -2.03 0.02
C GLN A 122 -4.06 -2.77 -1.10
N LEU A 123 -3.40 -3.73 -1.75
CA LEU A 123 -4.02 -4.56 -2.79
C LEU A 123 -5.12 -5.47 -2.23
N ALA A 124 -5.07 -5.83 -0.95
CA ALA A 124 -6.11 -6.60 -0.29
C ALA A 124 -7.37 -5.76 0.02
N CYS A 125 -7.21 -4.45 0.30
CA CYS A 125 -8.28 -3.56 0.77
C CYS A 125 -9.60 -3.67 -0.03
N ASP A 126 -9.51 -3.73 -1.36
CA ASP A 126 -10.64 -3.81 -2.27
C ASP A 126 -10.42 -4.91 -3.33
N ILE A 127 -9.93 -6.07 -2.88
CA ILE A 127 -9.58 -7.22 -3.73
C ILE A 127 -10.71 -7.64 -4.67
N ASN A 128 -11.97 -7.36 -4.33
CA ASN A 128 -13.14 -7.64 -5.16
C ASN A 128 -13.17 -6.85 -6.49
N LYS A 129 -12.41 -5.75 -6.58
CA LYS A 129 -12.24 -4.99 -7.83
C LYS A 129 -10.97 -5.50 -8.51
N GLU A 130 -11.11 -5.99 -9.74
CA GLU A 130 -9.99 -6.53 -10.52
C GLU A 130 -9.33 -7.75 -9.86
N THR A 131 -10.14 -8.59 -9.21
CA THR A 131 -9.75 -9.76 -8.41
C THR A 131 -8.62 -10.58 -9.04
N SER A 132 -8.80 -10.99 -10.30
CA SER A 132 -7.80 -11.77 -11.03
C SER A 132 -6.42 -11.10 -11.08
N ARG A 133 -6.34 -9.79 -11.34
CA ARG A 133 -5.06 -9.06 -11.40
C ARG A 133 -4.45 -8.88 -10.02
N LYS A 134 -5.26 -8.49 -9.03
CA LYS A 134 -4.78 -8.26 -7.66
C LYS A 134 -4.25 -9.52 -7.01
N LEU A 135 -4.88 -10.68 -7.24
CA LEU A 135 -4.39 -11.96 -6.73
C LEU A 135 -2.98 -12.28 -7.26
N VAL A 136 -2.70 -11.98 -8.53
CA VAL A 136 -1.37 -12.16 -9.13
C VAL A 136 -0.38 -11.20 -8.50
N TRP A 137 -0.67 -9.90 -8.50
CA TRP A 137 0.21 -8.89 -7.90
C TRP A 137 0.50 -9.15 -6.42
N MET A 138 -0.52 -9.53 -5.64
CA MET A 138 -0.36 -9.87 -4.23
C MET A 138 0.53 -11.09 -4.03
N THR A 139 0.43 -12.10 -4.90
CA THR A 139 1.30 -13.27 -4.84
C THR A 139 2.76 -12.88 -5.12
N ASP A 140 3.00 -12.10 -6.17
CA ASP A 140 4.34 -11.63 -6.53
C ASP A 140 4.97 -10.80 -5.40
N VAL A 141 4.19 -9.87 -4.82
CA VAL A 141 4.65 -9.03 -3.71
C VAL A 141 4.89 -9.87 -2.46
N ALA A 142 4.00 -10.81 -2.12
CA ALA A 142 4.16 -11.66 -0.93
C ALA A 142 5.42 -12.54 -0.99
N VAL A 143 5.81 -13.02 -2.18
CA VAL A 143 7.04 -13.79 -2.38
C VAL A 143 8.30 -12.93 -2.21
N ALA A 144 8.21 -11.62 -2.49
CA ALA A 144 9.32 -10.68 -2.32
C ALA A 144 9.49 -10.16 -0.87
N ILE A 145 8.51 -10.41 0.00
CA ILE A 145 8.57 -10.02 1.41
C ILE A 145 9.50 -10.97 2.17
N ILE A 146 10.41 -10.39 2.95
CA ILE A 146 11.35 -11.08 3.84
C ILE A 146 10.82 -10.93 5.28
N PRO A 147 10.16 -11.95 5.87
CA PRO A 147 9.49 -11.81 7.17
C PRO A 147 10.41 -11.48 8.34
N SER A 148 11.68 -11.89 8.23
CA SER A 148 12.72 -11.66 9.24
C SER A 148 13.37 -10.26 9.14
N ASP A 149 12.97 -9.45 8.16
CA ASP A 149 13.51 -8.10 8.01
C ASP A 149 13.10 -7.21 9.20
N PRO A 150 14.07 -6.55 9.86
CA PRO A 150 13.81 -5.81 11.10
C PRO A 150 12.88 -4.61 10.91
N THR A 151 12.81 -4.02 9.71
CA THR A 151 11.96 -2.87 9.42
C THR A 151 10.47 -3.25 9.48
N ILE A 152 10.13 -4.50 9.17
CA ILE A 152 8.75 -4.95 9.10
C ILE A 152 8.38 -6.06 10.09
N ALA A 153 9.33 -6.62 10.83
CA ALA A 153 9.14 -7.79 11.69
C ALA A 153 7.92 -7.69 12.63
N MET A 154 7.67 -6.51 13.21
CA MET A 154 6.53 -6.31 14.12
C MET A 154 5.16 -6.18 13.42
N HIS A 155 5.15 -5.99 12.10
CA HIS A 155 3.96 -5.71 11.31
C HIS A 155 3.59 -6.83 10.32
N VAL A 156 4.55 -7.70 9.95
CA VAL A 156 4.32 -8.79 8.99
C VAL A 156 3.17 -9.69 9.44
N VAL A 157 3.25 -10.23 10.65
CA VAL A 157 2.27 -11.19 11.16
C VAL A 157 0.83 -10.63 11.19
N PRO A 158 0.55 -9.46 11.80
CA PRO A 158 -0.82 -8.94 11.83
C PRO A 158 -1.36 -8.64 10.43
N ILE A 159 -0.54 -8.13 9.52
CA ILE A 159 -0.97 -7.81 8.15
C ILE A 159 -1.26 -9.09 7.36
N PHE A 160 -0.39 -10.09 7.41
CA PHE A 160 -0.60 -11.36 6.71
C PHE A 160 -1.85 -12.10 7.22
N ARG A 161 -2.14 -12.04 8.53
CA ARG A 161 -3.39 -12.58 9.07
C ARG A 161 -4.62 -11.80 8.57
N GLN A 162 -4.54 -10.46 8.57
CA GLN A 162 -5.62 -9.62 8.05
C GLN A 162 -5.92 -9.95 6.58
N VAL A 163 -4.87 -10.06 5.75
CA VAL A 163 -5.03 -10.41 4.33
C VAL A 163 -5.60 -11.82 4.17
N SER A 164 -5.18 -12.79 4.99
CA SER A 164 -5.78 -14.14 4.97
C SER A 164 -7.30 -14.09 5.18
N GLN A 165 -7.78 -13.34 6.17
CA GLN A 165 -9.21 -13.19 6.46
C GLN A 165 -9.96 -12.56 5.29
N ILE A 166 -9.38 -11.54 4.64
CA ILE A 166 -9.96 -10.91 3.45
C ILE A 166 -10.10 -11.93 2.30
N VAL A 167 -9.05 -12.72 2.04
CA VAL A 167 -9.05 -13.73 0.97
C VAL A 167 -10.00 -14.89 1.29
N ASP A 168 -10.12 -15.31 2.56
CA ASP A 168 -11.12 -16.28 3.02
C ASP A 168 -12.54 -15.77 2.75
N HIS A 169 -12.80 -14.51 3.07
CA HIS A 169 -14.08 -13.88 2.85
C HIS A 169 -14.44 -13.80 1.36
N LEU A 170 -13.48 -13.36 0.52
CA LEU A 170 -13.62 -13.33 -0.95
C LEU A 170 -14.07 -14.69 -1.49
N GLN A 171 -13.42 -15.78 -1.04
CA GLN A 171 -13.74 -17.14 -1.46
C GLN A 171 -15.12 -17.61 -0.99
N SER A 172 -15.60 -17.14 0.17
CA SER A 172 -16.92 -17.49 0.70
C SER A 172 -18.10 -16.74 0.05
N MET A 173 -17.87 -15.51 -0.41
CA MET A 173 -18.93 -14.63 -0.91
C MET A 173 -19.05 -14.60 -2.44
N SER A 174 -18.00 -14.91 -3.17
CA SER A 174 -17.94 -14.69 -4.62
C SER A 174 -18.04 -15.99 -5.40
N THR A 175 -18.70 -15.95 -6.56
CA THR A 175 -18.55 -16.98 -7.60
C THR A 175 -17.19 -16.80 -8.29
N THR A 176 -16.10 -17.07 -7.57
CA THR A 176 -14.74 -16.98 -8.12
C THR A 176 -14.57 -17.98 -9.24
N SER A 177 -13.96 -17.56 -10.34
CA SER A 177 -13.63 -18.47 -11.45
C SER A 177 -12.64 -19.57 -11.00
N ALA A 178 -12.51 -20.61 -11.81
CA ALA A 178 -11.53 -21.67 -11.54
C ALA A 178 -10.08 -21.13 -11.49
N SER A 179 -9.77 -20.15 -12.34
CA SER A 179 -8.47 -19.48 -12.36
C SER A 179 -8.23 -18.69 -11.06
N GLU A 180 -9.20 -17.89 -10.61
CA GLU A 180 -9.10 -17.14 -9.36
C GLU A 180 -9.00 -18.07 -8.16
N THR A 181 -9.72 -19.19 -8.17
CA THR A 181 -9.62 -20.22 -7.12
C THR A 181 -8.21 -20.83 -7.06
N ALA A 182 -7.55 -21.02 -8.20
CA ALA A 182 -6.16 -21.45 -8.23
C ALA A 182 -5.22 -20.38 -7.65
N SER A 183 -5.36 -19.13 -8.08
CA SER A 183 -4.57 -17.99 -7.57
C SER A 183 -4.77 -17.77 -6.06
N ILE A 184 -6.00 -17.87 -5.57
CA ILE A 184 -6.33 -17.79 -4.13
C ILE A 184 -5.60 -18.88 -3.35
N ARG A 185 -5.59 -20.13 -3.84
CA ARG A 185 -4.89 -21.23 -3.17
C ARG A 185 -3.38 -20.99 -3.09
N VAL A 186 -2.79 -20.49 -4.18
CA VAL A 186 -1.36 -20.14 -4.21
C VAL A 186 -1.07 -19.02 -3.21
N LEU A 187 -1.85 -17.94 -3.23
CA LEU A 187 -1.69 -16.82 -2.32
C LEU A 187 -1.81 -17.26 -0.85
N LYS A 188 -2.83 -18.07 -0.51
CA LYS A 188 -2.97 -18.64 0.85
C LYS A 188 -1.80 -19.51 1.24
N PHE A 189 -1.24 -20.29 0.32
CA PHE A 189 -0.05 -21.09 0.58
C PHE A 189 1.15 -20.20 0.94
N VAL A 190 1.40 -19.13 0.17
CA VAL A 190 2.47 -18.17 0.48
C VAL A 190 2.24 -17.49 1.82
N ILE A 191 1.02 -17.04 2.10
CA ILE A 191 0.65 -16.43 3.39
C ILE A 191 0.93 -17.39 4.55
N ASN A 192 0.48 -18.63 4.44
CA ASN A 192 0.70 -19.65 5.47
C ASN A 192 2.18 -19.99 5.63
N SER A 193 2.95 -20.02 4.54
CA SER A 193 4.39 -20.21 4.61
C SER A 193 5.04 -19.10 5.44
N VAL A 194 4.74 -17.84 5.14
CA VAL A 194 5.27 -16.67 5.87
C VAL A 194 4.86 -16.68 7.34
N LEU A 195 3.60 -17.00 7.64
CA LEU A 195 3.10 -17.04 9.02
C LEU A 195 3.68 -18.20 9.85
N ASN A 196 4.13 -19.28 9.20
CA ASN A 196 4.71 -20.44 9.85
C ASN A 196 6.24 -20.44 9.86
N CYS A 197 6.90 -19.53 9.13
CA CYS A 197 8.32 -19.27 9.26
C CYS A 197 8.61 -18.72 10.67
N LYS A 198 9.11 -19.58 11.55
CA LYS A 198 9.65 -19.26 12.87
C LYS A 198 11.16 -19.18 12.82
#